data_AF-A0A973Q6M2-F1
#
_entry.id   AF-A0A973Q6M2-F1
#
_cell.length_a   1.000
_cell.length_b   1.000
_cell.length_c   1.000
_cell.angle_alpha   90.00
_cell.angle_beta   90.00
_cell.angle_gamma   90.00
#
_symmetry.space_group_name_H-M   'P 1'
#
loop_
_entity.id
_entity.type
_entity.pdbx_description
1 polymer ?
#
loop_
_entity_poly.entity_id
_entity_poly.type
_entity_poly.pdbx_seq_one_letter_code
_entity_poly.pdbx_strand_id
1 'polypeptide(L)' 'SPGTAHGLVTVLRSRGRTVGALTFLRGPGRRLFDRADAAYAEDVAARVAMALDLAGLAGER' A
#
# COMPACT_ATOMS: atom_id res chain seq x y z
N SER A 1 -24.60 -4.40 13.37
CA SER A 1 -23.21 -4.84 13.12
C SER A 1 -22.60 -3.88 12.13
N PRO A 2 -21.47 -3.20 12.43
CA PRO A 2 -20.81 -2.39 11.41
C PRO A 2 -20.42 -3.35 10.28
N GLY A 3 -20.92 -3.10 9.07
CA GLY A 3 -20.77 -4.05 7.96
C GLY A 3 -19.29 -4.38 7.70
N THR A 4 -19.01 -5.63 7.35
CA THR A 4 -17.66 -6.13 7.06
C THR A 4 -16.95 -5.23 6.06
N ALA A 5 -15.79 -4.69 6.45
CA ALA A 5 -14.88 -4.01 5.54
C ALA A 5 -13.89 -5.02 4.93
N HIS A 6 -13.57 -4.85 3.65
CA HIS A 6 -12.54 -5.66 2.98
C HIS A 6 -11.24 -4.86 2.93
N GLY A 7 -10.12 -5.55 3.11
CA GLY A 7 -8.78 -4.98 3.07
C GLY A 7 -7.91 -5.63 2.00
N LEU A 8 -7.04 -4.84 1.37
CA LEU A 8 -5.94 -5.28 0.53
C LEU A 8 -4.66 -4.66 1.07
N VAL A 9 -3.65 -5.48 1.35
CA VAL A 9 -2.39 -5.04 1.94
C VAL A 9 -1.25 -5.37 1.00
N THR A 10 -0.33 -4.43 0.82
CA THR A 10 0.89 -4.58 0.05
C THR A 10 2.10 -4.07 0.85
N VAL A 11 3.26 -4.68 0.62
CA VAL A 11 4.50 -4.32 1.31
C VAL A 11 5.17 -3.16 0.57
N LEU A 12 5.57 -2.13 1.30
CA LEU A 12 6.38 -1.04 0.74
C LEU A 12 7.84 -1.49 0.72
N ARG A 13 8.36 -1.77 -0.48
CA ARG A 13 9.76 -2.19 -0.68
C ARG A 13 10.51 -1.14 -1.49
N SER A 14 11.63 -0.66 -0.96
CA SER A 14 12.59 0.16 -1.70
C SER A 14 13.99 -0.44 -1.58
N ARG A 15 14.72 -0.51 -2.69
CA ARG A 15 16.12 -1.01 -2.74
C ARG A 15 16.33 -2.35 -2.00
N GLY A 16 15.37 -3.27 -2.14
CA GLY A 16 15.39 -4.59 -1.50
C GLY A 16 14.99 -4.60 -0.02
N ARG A 17 14.77 -3.44 0.61
CA ARG A 17 14.36 -3.29 2.03
C ARG A 17 12.87 -3.04 2.16
N THR A 18 12.26 -3.61 3.19
CA THR A 18 10.89 -3.24 3.60
C THR A 18 10.94 -1.95 4.39
N VAL A 19 10.19 -0.94 3.93
CA VAL A 19 10.06 0.37 4.62
C VAL A 19 8.69 0.56 5.26
N GLY A 20 7.76 -0.37 5.05
CA GLY A 20 6.43 -0.36 5.66
C GLY A 20 5.42 -1.25 4.94
N ALA A 21 4.13 -0.98 5.17
CA ALA A 21 3.01 -1.61 4.47
C ALA A 21 1.94 -0.55 4.13
N LEU A 22 1.20 -0.78 3.05
CA LEU A 22 0.09 0.07 2.61
C LEU A 22 -1.19 -0.77 2.58
N THR A 23 -2.22 -0.28 3.27
CA THR A 23 -3.53 -0.96 3.38
C THR A 23 -4.60 -0.14 2.69
N PHE A 24 -5.27 -0.75 1.71
CA PHE A 24 -6.47 -0.23 1.08
C PHE A 24 -7.69 -0.84 1.76
N LEU A 25 -8.63 0.01 2.16
CA LEU A 25 -9.86 -0.42 2.83
C LEU A 25 -11.07 -0.09 1.97
N ARG A 26 -12.06 -0.99 1.98
CA ARG A 26 -13.31 -0.83 1.26
C ARG A 26 -14.47 -1.18 2.18
N GLY A 27 -15.39 -0.24 2.33
CA GLY A 27 -16.56 -0.40 3.18
C GLY A 27 -17.57 -1.42 2.65
N PRO A 28 -18.59 -1.75 3.46
CA PRO A 28 -19.61 -2.73 3.10
C PRO A 28 -20.40 -2.34 1.84
N GLY A 29 -20.92 -3.34 1.13
CA GLY A 29 -21.74 -3.16 -0.08
C GLY A 29 -20.95 -2.85 -1.36
N ARG A 30 -19.62 -2.90 -1.31
CA ARG A 30 -18.74 -2.76 -2.48
C ARG A 30 -18.18 -4.13 -2.88
N ARG A 31 -17.78 -4.28 -4.15
CA ARG A 31 -17.11 -5.49 -4.67
C ARG A 31 -15.85 -5.81 -3.84
N LEU A 32 -15.49 -7.09 -3.71
CA LEU A 32 -14.17 -7.49 -3.20
C LEU A 32 -13.04 -6.88 -4.05
N PHE A 33 -11.84 -6.81 -3.47
CA PHE A 33 -10.64 -6.51 -4.25
C PHE A 33 -10.33 -7.69 -5.18
N ASP A 34 -10.03 -7.39 -6.44
CA ASP A 34 -9.62 -8.38 -7.43
C ASP A 34 -8.16 -8.19 -7.86
N ARG A 35 -7.73 -8.93 -8.88
CA ARG A 35 -6.35 -8.87 -9.39
C ARG A 35 -5.98 -7.51 -9.97
N ALA A 36 -6.94 -6.79 -10.57
CA ALA A 36 -6.67 -5.46 -11.11
C ALA A 36 -6.49 -4.45 -9.96
N ASP A 37 -7.28 -4.58 -8.90
CA ASP A 37 -7.05 -3.81 -7.67
C ASP A 37 -5.66 -4.10 -7.06
N ALA A 38 -5.22 -5.36 -7.07
CA ALA A 38 -3.89 -5.77 -6.58
C ALA A 38 -2.75 -5.16 -7.39
N ALA A 39 -2.79 -5.24 -8.72
CA ALA A 39 -1.78 -4.66 -9.59
C ALA A 39 -1.68 -3.13 -9.39
N TYR A 40 -2.84 -2.45 -9.28
CA TYR A 40 -2.86 -1.03 -8.96
C TYR A 40 -2.26 -0.72 -7.58
N ALA A 41 -2.59 -1.53 -6.56
CA ALA A 41 -2.03 -1.36 -5.22
C ALA A 41 -0.51 -1.54 -5.20
N GLU A 42 0.04 -2.47 -5.99
CA GLU A 42 1.49 -2.67 -6.16
C GLU A 42 2.17 -1.46 -6.82
N ASP A 43 1.58 -0.89 -7.87
CA ASP A 43 2.10 0.33 -8.50
C ASP A 43 2.13 1.52 -7.54
N VAL A 44 1.06 1.70 -6.76
CA VAL A 44 1.00 2.75 -5.73
C VAL A 44 2.02 2.48 -4.64
N ALA A 45 2.17 1.23 -4.19
CA ALA A 45 3.15 0.84 -3.18
C ALA A 45 4.58 1.13 -3.62
N ALA A 46 4.93 0.84 -4.88
CA ALA A 46 6.25 1.14 -5.41
C ALA A 46 6.54 2.65 -5.37
N ARG A 47 5.58 3.48 -5.77
CA ARG A 47 5.71 4.95 -5.75
C ARG A 47 5.85 5.49 -4.33
N VAL A 48 5.02 5.01 -3.39
CA VAL A 48 5.08 5.41 -1.99
C VAL A 48 6.40 4.97 -1.34
N ALA A 49 6.85 3.74 -1.60
CA ALA A 49 8.11 3.24 -1.08
C ALA A 49 9.31 4.09 -1.54
N MET A 50 9.35 4.48 -2.81
CA MET A 50 10.39 5.39 -3.34
C MET A 50 10.35 6.76 -2.67
N ALA A 51 9.16 7.33 -2.46
CA ALA A 51 9.00 8.64 -1.82
C ALA A 51 9.45 8.63 -0.35
N LEU A 52 9.08 7.59 0.41
CA LEU A 52 9.50 7.42 1.80
C LEU A 52 11.02 7.23 1.91
N ASP A 53 11.61 6.42 1.03
CA ASP A 53 13.04 6.18 0.99
C ASP A 53 13.82 7.47 0.67
N LEU A 54 13.34 8.29 -0.28
CA LEU A 54 13.92 9.59 -0.58
C LEU A 54 13.82 10.57 0.61
N ALA A 55 12.68 10.60 1.29
CA ALA A 55 12.47 11.47 2.45
C ALA A 55 13.38 11.07 3.63
N GLY A 56 13.61 9.77 3.83
CA GLY A 56 14.57 9.25 4.82
C GLY A 56 15.99 9.77 4.56
N LEU A 57 16.46 9.65 3.32
CA LEU A 57 17.79 10.15 2.91
C LEU A 57 17.96 11.67 3.12
N ALA A 58 16.88 12.45 2.99
CA ALA A 58 16.93 13.88 3.20
C ALA A 58 17.01 14.26 4.69
N GLY A 59 16.44 13.45 5.59
CA GLY A 59 16.47 13.65 7.04
C GLY A 59 17.72 13.13 7.74
N GLU A 60 18.51 12.27 7.08
CA GLU A 60 19.80 11.76 7.56
C GLU A 60 20.99 12.70 7.25
N ARG A 61 20.72 13.94 6.83
CA ARG A 61 21.73 14.96 6.49
C ARG A 61 21.96 15.96 7.60
#